data_AF-A0A2D8WVC7-F1
#
_entry.id   AF-A0A2D8WVC7-F1
#
_cell.length_a   1.000
_cell.length_b   1.000
_cell.length_c   1.000
_cell.angle_alpha   90.00
_cell.angle_beta   90.00
_cell.angle_gamma   90.00
#
_symmetry.space_group_name_H-M   'P 1'
#
loop_
_entity.id
_entity.type
_entity.pdbx_description
1 polymer ?
#
loop_
_entity_poly.entity_id
_entity_poly.type
_entity_poly.pdbx_seq_one_letter_code
_entity_poly.pdbx_strand_id
1 'polypeptide(L)'
;MQIEEVSVLFRFRCSSFPVLVIGIALATAPRSVIAQDQDPAQRAQALRQIIVTMEDEARQLETKVAQARARLDDLNRQAEAAEQELAALDGKAAQARDELAALTAQRDTRRAENTAAGEKLAGLRGTAVTLDARIEALAERHEQAKRDLARIEKAGADREQVLAEIETARTRAATLRDEVAALVQQRDALQAGAAAAGQAATKLTEDRAQLARQRDTLTAEIKALTGRRDQLQRQQARAAELTGRIASQESALADLQARAGTLREEVATLTESRDSLQAGLNRIRAQTAAAGAAQSPPARSAAPPATGEAPTTAEAASATGRSPDAVDAALAAAPGLPDSPSQWMPLRKALIRGDCTPQALARIQKPVNRQTLLALMSRLEGC
;
A
#
# COMPACT_ATOMS: atom_id res chain seq x y z
N MET A 1 19.95 49.88 76.08
CA MET A 1 21.32 49.37 76.28
C MET A 1 22.20 50.13 75.31
N GLN A 2 23.11 51.02 75.68
CA GLN A 2 23.79 51.29 76.94
C GLN A 2 23.60 52.74 77.37
N ILE A 3 23.68 52.94 78.68
CA ILE A 3 23.58 54.19 79.42
C ILE A 3 25.01 54.50 79.85
N GLU A 4 25.52 55.70 79.56
CA GLU A 4 26.64 56.27 80.31
C GLU A 4 26.30 57.73 80.64
N GLU A 5 25.95 57.90 81.92
CA GLU A 5 25.84 59.16 82.63
C GLU A 5 27.25 59.73 82.88
N VAL A 6 27.45 61.02 82.60
CA VAL A 6 28.57 61.78 83.19
C VAL A 6 27.98 62.82 84.12
N SER A 7 27.96 62.49 85.41
CA SER A 7 27.70 63.39 86.52
C SER A 7 28.86 64.36 86.68
N VAL A 8 28.59 65.67 86.65
CA VAL A 8 29.52 66.69 87.17
C VAL A 8 28.88 67.30 88.41
N LEU A 9 29.54 67.04 89.54
CA LEU A 9 29.16 67.41 90.89
C LEU A 9 29.16 68.93 91.10
N PHE A 10 28.03 69.41 91.62
CA PHE A 10 27.90 70.64 92.40
C PHE A 10 28.79 70.58 93.64
N ARG A 11 29.51 71.67 93.97
CA ARG A 11 29.90 71.98 95.35
C ARG A 11 30.03 73.49 95.57
N PHE A 12 28.90 74.07 95.98
CA PHE A 12 28.81 75.35 96.67
C PHE A 12 29.53 75.23 98.03
N ARG A 13 30.46 76.15 98.33
CA ARG A 13 31.13 76.24 99.64
C ARG A 13 30.89 77.65 100.20
N CYS A 14 29.74 77.81 100.85
CA CYS A 14 29.53 78.83 101.89
C CYS A 14 30.30 78.38 103.14
N SER A 15 31.09 79.24 103.78
CA SER A 15 31.46 79.11 105.20
C SER A 15 32.33 80.26 105.71
N SER A 16 31.80 80.98 106.69
CA SER A 16 32.48 81.60 107.84
C SER A 16 33.29 82.90 107.67
N PHE A 17 32.61 84.00 108.02
CA PHE A 17 33.18 85.08 108.83
C PHE A 17 33.47 84.60 110.27
N PRO A 18 34.45 85.21 110.96
CA PRO A 18 34.26 85.53 112.36
C PRO A 18 34.59 87.00 112.69
N VAL A 19 33.64 87.61 113.38
CA VAL A 19 33.77 88.78 114.25
C VAL A 19 34.47 88.33 115.54
N LEU A 20 35.49 89.05 116.01
CA LEU A 20 36.02 88.86 117.38
C LEU A 20 36.25 90.20 118.12
N VAL A 21 35.28 90.43 118.99
CA VAL A 21 35.21 91.12 120.28
C VAL A 21 36.52 91.48 121.01
N ILE A 22 36.53 92.75 121.42
CA ILE A 22 37.19 93.46 122.53
C ILE A 22 37.67 92.59 123.71
N GLY A 23 38.96 92.72 124.05
CA GLY A 23 39.55 92.20 125.30
C GLY A 23 40.44 93.25 125.96
N ILE A 24 39.96 93.78 127.09
CA ILE A 24 40.57 94.75 127.98
C ILE A 24 41.72 94.10 128.77
N ALA A 25 42.87 94.77 128.88
CA ALA A 25 43.91 94.44 129.86
C ALA A 25 44.40 95.71 130.57
N LEU A 26 44.03 95.82 131.85
CA LEU A 26 44.55 96.75 132.85
C LEU A 26 45.98 96.37 133.24
N ALA A 27 46.85 97.38 133.44
CA ALA A 27 47.96 97.47 134.41
C ALA A 27 48.88 98.61 133.96
N THR A 28 49.45 99.51 134.75
CA THR A 28 49.56 99.72 136.21
C THR A 28 50.19 101.12 136.37
N ALA A 29 49.73 101.90 137.36
CA ALA A 29 50.38 103.14 137.78
C ALA A 29 51.77 102.89 138.42
N PRO A 30 52.59 103.94 138.58
CA PRO A 30 52.90 104.33 139.95
C PRO A 30 52.67 105.84 140.21
N ARG A 31 51.94 106.09 141.30
CA ARG A 31 51.94 107.37 142.03
C ARG A 31 53.13 107.37 142.98
N SER A 32 54.00 108.37 142.89
CA SER A 32 54.81 108.84 144.01
C SER A 32 54.78 110.36 144.00
N VAL A 33 53.98 110.93 144.90
CA VAL A 33 54.00 112.33 145.30
C VAL A 33 55.13 112.48 146.32
N ILE A 34 56.13 113.31 146.01
CA ILE A 34 56.96 113.98 147.03
C ILE A 34 56.83 115.47 146.74
N ALA A 35 56.31 116.18 147.74
CA ALA A 35 56.09 117.60 147.75
C ALA A 35 57.43 118.35 147.80
N GLN A 36 57.62 119.32 146.90
CA GLN A 36 58.50 120.45 147.12
C GLN A 36 58.13 121.60 146.16
N ASP A 37 57.21 122.42 146.65
CA ASP A 37 57.15 123.87 146.50
C ASP A 37 57.65 124.50 145.19
N GLN A 38 56.88 124.42 144.09
CA GLN A 38 57.02 125.31 142.93
C GLN A 38 55.66 125.63 142.25
N ASP A 39 55.28 126.90 142.40
CA ASP A 39 54.56 127.80 141.49
C ASP A 39 53.18 127.42 140.86
N PRO A 40 52.06 128.07 141.23
CA PRO A 40 50.73 127.89 140.60
C PRO A 40 50.68 128.22 139.10
N ALA A 41 51.70 128.87 138.53
CA ALA A 41 51.78 129.13 137.08
C ALA A 41 52.01 127.86 136.24
N GLN A 42 52.76 126.87 136.75
CA GLN A 42 53.10 125.66 135.99
C GLN A 42 51.94 124.65 135.90
N ARG A 43 51.05 124.58 136.90
CA ARG A 43 49.80 123.77 136.86
C ARG A 43 48.79 124.31 135.84
N ALA A 44 48.67 125.63 135.70
CA ALA A 44 47.84 126.24 134.68
C ALA A 44 48.40 126.00 133.26
N GLN A 45 49.72 125.94 133.12
CA GLN A 45 50.40 125.62 131.87
C GLN A 45 50.24 124.15 131.47
N ALA A 46 50.34 123.22 132.42
CA ALA A 46 50.11 121.79 132.21
C ALA A 46 48.65 121.46 131.83
N LEU A 47 47.66 122.09 132.48
CA LEU A 47 46.25 121.93 132.12
C LEU A 47 45.93 122.52 130.74
N ARG A 48 46.53 123.67 130.37
CA ARG A 48 46.43 124.20 128.99
C ARG A 48 47.06 123.25 127.97
N GLN A 49 48.19 122.63 128.30
CA GLN A 49 48.83 121.62 127.45
C GLN A 49 47.92 120.41 127.24
N ILE A 50 47.27 119.92 128.30
CA ILE A 50 46.30 118.81 128.22
C ILE A 50 45.07 119.20 127.39
N ILE A 51 44.54 120.42 127.57
CA ILE A 51 43.40 120.92 126.79
C ILE A 51 43.79 121.04 125.31
N VAL A 52 44.98 121.57 125.00
CA VAL A 52 45.47 121.64 123.61
C VAL A 52 45.67 120.24 123.01
N THR A 53 46.23 119.28 123.75
CA THR A 53 46.35 117.89 123.26
C THR A 53 44.99 117.23 123.10
N MET A 54 44.04 117.47 124.01
CA MET A 54 42.67 116.96 123.92
C MET A 54 41.90 117.60 122.76
N GLU A 55 42.12 118.88 122.47
CA GLU A 55 41.54 119.58 121.33
C GLU A 55 42.14 119.08 120.01
N ASP A 56 43.44 118.80 119.97
CA ASP A 56 44.09 118.19 118.81
C ASP A 56 43.64 116.73 118.62
N GLU A 57 43.48 115.96 119.70
CA GLU A 57 42.90 114.61 119.66
C GLU A 57 41.43 114.65 119.23
N ALA A 58 40.64 115.62 119.70
CA ALA A 58 39.26 115.83 119.29
C ALA A 58 39.18 116.19 117.79
N ARG A 59 40.03 117.09 117.30
CA ARG A 59 40.14 117.40 115.86
C ARG A 59 40.59 116.19 115.04
N GLN A 60 41.51 115.38 115.57
CA GLN A 60 41.97 114.17 114.93
C GLN A 60 40.86 113.10 114.90
N LEU A 61 40.07 112.99 115.96
CA LEU A 61 38.91 112.12 116.05
C LEU A 61 37.79 112.61 115.12
N GLU A 62 37.49 113.90 115.07
CA GLU A 62 36.55 114.49 114.11
C GLU A 62 36.99 114.22 112.67
N THR A 63 38.28 114.35 112.38
CA THR A 63 38.84 114.03 111.06
C THR A 63 38.70 112.53 110.76
N LYS A 64 39.00 111.65 111.73
CA LYS A 64 38.82 110.19 111.57
C LYS A 64 37.35 109.80 111.41
N VAL A 65 36.44 110.48 112.11
CA VAL A 65 34.98 110.26 111.99
C VAL A 65 34.48 110.74 110.64
N ALA A 66 34.93 111.90 110.17
CA ALA A 66 34.62 112.40 108.83
C ALA A 66 35.15 111.46 107.74
N GLN A 67 36.38 110.96 107.88
CA GLN A 67 36.96 109.95 106.99
C GLN A 67 36.21 108.61 107.04
N ALA A 68 35.81 108.16 108.23
CA ALA A 68 35.03 106.94 108.39
C ALA A 68 33.64 107.06 107.77
N ARG A 69 32.97 108.20 107.94
CA ARG A 69 31.67 108.50 107.29
C ARG A 69 31.80 108.54 105.77
N ALA A 70 32.80 109.24 105.25
CA ALA A 70 33.05 109.27 103.81
C ALA A 70 33.36 107.87 103.23
N ARG A 71 34.11 107.03 103.96
CA ARG A 71 34.35 105.63 103.59
C ARG A 71 33.06 104.79 103.65
N LEU A 72 32.19 105.02 104.62
CA LEU A 72 30.92 104.28 104.76
C LEU A 72 29.93 104.68 103.65
N ASP A 73 29.86 105.97 103.30
CA ASP A 73 29.07 106.44 102.15
C ASP A 73 29.60 105.88 100.83
N ASP A 74 30.93 105.80 100.67
CA ASP A 74 31.56 105.19 99.49
C ASP A 74 31.29 103.68 99.42
N LEU A 75 31.43 102.96 100.54
CA LEU A 75 31.09 101.54 100.64
C LEU A 75 29.60 101.27 100.39
N ASN A 76 28.70 102.13 100.86
CA ASN A 76 27.27 102.02 100.59
C ASN A 76 26.96 102.22 99.10
N ARG A 77 27.58 103.22 98.44
CA ARG A 77 27.44 103.40 96.98
C ARG A 77 28.00 102.20 96.21
N GLN A 78 29.13 101.65 96.65
CA GLN A 78 29.69 100.44 96.06
C GLN A 78 28.78 99.22 96.26
N ALA A 79 28.13 99.09 97.43
CA ALA A 79 27.16 98.03 97.70
C ALA A 79 25.92 98.16 96.81
N GLU A 80 25.34 99.36 96.68
CA GLU A 80 24.21 99.63 95.79
C GLU A 80 24.55 99.36 94.32
N ALA A 81 25.76 99.75 93.87
CA ALA A 81 26.23 99.46 92.52
C ALA A 81 26.41 97.95 92.28
N ALA A 82 27.00 97.23 93.25
CA ALA A 82 27.17 95.79 93.18
C ALA A 82 25.83 95.04 93.18
N GLU A 83 24.83 95.50 93.93
CA GLU A 83 23.47 94.95 93.93
C GLU A 83 22.79 95.13 92.56
N GLN A 84 22.92 96.30 91.95
CA GLN A 84 22.41 96.55 90.59
C GLN A 84 23.10 95.67 89.54
N GLU A 85 24.42 95.49 89.65
CA GLU A 85 25.17 94.58 88.77
C GLU A 85 24.73 93.13 88.94
N LEU A 86 24.54 92.65 90.17
CA LEU A 86 24.04 91.31 90.44
C LEU A 86 22.64 91.10 89.86
N ALA A 87 21.71 92.05 90.06
CA ALA A 87 20.37 91.97 89.48
C ALA A 87 20.41 91.95 87.94
N ALA A 88 21.30 92.74 87.32
CA ALA A 88 21.49 92.72 85.87
C ALA A 88 22.09 91.39 85.37
N LEU A 89 23.04 90.80 86.11
CA LEU A 89 23.61 89.50 85.81
C LEU A 89 22.59 88.37 85.97
N ASP A 90 21.74 88.41 86.99
CA ASP A 90 20.65 87.45 87.18
C ASP A 90 19.62 87.54 86.06
N GLY A 91 19.27 88.75 85.62
CA GLY A 91 18.40 88.98 84.46
C GLY A 91 18.99 88.38 83.18
N LYS A 92 20.29 88.62 82.92
CA LYS A 92 21.01 88.01 81.79
C LYS A 92 21.08 86.49 81.91
N ALA A 93 21.28 85.96 83.12
CA ALA A 93 21.33 84.52 83.36
C ALA A 93 19.96 83.86 83.15
N ALA A 94 18.86 84.53 83.54
CA ALA A 94 17.51 84.07 83.26
C ALA A 94 17.23 84.06 81.75
N GLN A 95 17.53 85.15 81.05
CA GLN A 95 17.35 85.24 79.59
C GLN A 95 18.16 84.15 78.86
N ALA A 96 19.43 83.95 79.24
CA ALA A 96 20.27 82.91 78.64
C ALA A 96 19.72 81.48 78.89
N ARG A 97 19.08 81.24 80.05
CA ARG A 97 18.42 79.95 80.34
C ARG A 97 17.19 79.75 79.45
N ASP A 98 16.38 80.78 79.25
CA ASP A 98 15.20 80.71 78.39
C ASP A 98 15.58 80.49 76.92
N GLU A 99 16.62 81.21 76.43
CA GLU A 99 17.18 81.01 75.09
C GLU A 99 17.73 79.59 74.92
N LEU A 100 18.45 79.05 75.91
CA LEU A 100 18.96 77.69 75.87
C LEU A 100 17.83 76.65 75.85
N ALA A 101 16.75 76.87 76.60
CA ALA A 101 15.58 76.01 76.58
C ALA A 101 14.88 76.02 75.22
N ALA A 102 14.71 77.20 74.61
CA ALA A 102 14.12 77.36 73.28
C ALA A 102 14.97 76.68 72.19
N LEU A 103 16.29 76.88 72.19
CA LEU A 103 17.21 76.23 71.26
C LEU A 103 17.23 74.70 71.44
N THR A 104 17.10 74.22 72.68
CA THR A 104 17.00 72.79 72.99
C THR A 104 15.73 72.18 72.38
N ALA A 105 14.57 72.83 72.58
CA ALA A 105 13.32 72.39 71.99
C ALA A 105 13.35 72.42 70.45
N GLN A 106 13.96 73.46 69.86
CA GLN A 106 14.13 73.56 68.41
C GLN A 106 15.02 72.44 67.87
N ARG A 107 16.15 72.16 68.54
CA ARG A 107 17.05 71.06 68.18
C ARG A 107 16.33 69.72 68.22
N ASP A 108 15.55 69.47 69.26
CA ASP A 108 14.84 68.20 69.42
C ASP A 108 13.74 68.03 68.35
N THR A 109 13.04 69.11 68.00
CA THR A 109 12.10 69.14 66.86
C THR A 109 12.81 68.82 65.54
N ARG A 110 13.93 69.49 65.24
CA ARG A 110 14.72 69.22 64.03
C ARG A 110 15.25 67.79 63.99
N ARG A 111 15.61 67.22 65.14
CA ARG A 111 16.04 65.82 65.25
C ARG A 111 14.91 64.85 64.91
N ALA A 112 13.70 65.11 65.37
CA ALA A 112 12.52 64.32 65.01
C ALA A 112 12.19 64.42 63.51
N GLU A 113 12.21 65.63 62.94
CA GLU A 113 12.02 65.84 61.50
C GLU A 113 13.06 65.09 60.65
N ASN A 114 14.34 65.16 61.03
CA ASN A 114 15.41 64.44 60.35
C ASN A 114 15.23 62.92 60.42
N THR A 115 14.74 62.40 61.55
CA THR A 115 14.45 60.96 61.71
C THR A 115 13.32 60.54 60.76
N ALA A 116 12.21 61.28 60.74
CA ALA A 116 11.09 61.01 59.85
C ALA A 116 11.46 61.15 58.36
N ALA A 117 12.30 62.12 58.01
CA ALA A 117 12.83 62.25 56.65
C ALA A 117 13.74 61.07 56.27
N GLY A 118 14.57 60.60 57.20
CA GLY A 118 15.40 59.41 57.03
C GLY A 118 14.58 58.15 56.75
N GLU A 119 13.49 57.95 57.49
CA GLU A 119 12.55 56.83 57.27
C GLU A 119 11.87 56.92 55.90
N LYS A 120 11.39 58.11 55.49
CA LYS A 120 10.82 58.32 54.15
C LYS A 120 11.83 58.03 53.04
N LEU A 121 13.07 58.47 53.18
CA LEU A 121 14.13 58.17 52.21
C LEU A 121 14.45 56.68 52.16
N ALA A 122 14.45 55.98 53.30
CA ALA A 122 14.62 54.53 53.33
C ALA A 122 13.48 53.82 52.59
N GLY A 123 12.23 54.24 52.82
CA GLY A 123 11.06 53.72 52.10
C GLY A 123 11.15 53.94 50.58
N LEU A 124 11.48 55.16 50.15
CA LEU A 124 11.66 55.48 48.73
C LEU A 124 12.78 54.65 48.08
N ARG A 125 13.91 54.47 48.77
CA ARG A 125 14.99 53.58 48.30
C ARG A 125 14.50 52.14 48.15
N GLY A 126 13.71 51.63 49.08
CA GLY A 126 13.11 50.30 48.97
C GLY A 126 12.18 50.17 47.76
N THR A 127 11.37 51.21 47.49
CA THR A 127 10.50 51.22 46.29
C THR A 127 11.30 51.29 44.99
N ALA A 128 12.40 52.05 44.94
CA ALA A 128 13.26 52.13 43.77
C ALA A 128 13.88 50.76 43.44
N VAL A 129 14.46 50.08 44.44
CA VAL A 129 15.01 48.72 44.28
C VAL A 129 13.95 47.74 43.76
N THR A 130 12.71 47.83 44.27
CA THR A 130 11.61 46.97 43.81
C THR A 130 11.19 47.27 42.38
N LEU A 131 11.20 48.54 41.97
CA LEU A 131 10.88 48.94 40.60
C LEU A 131 11.99 48.52 39.62
N ASP A 132 13.25 48.64 40.00
CA ASP A 132 14.39 48.19 39.18
C ASP A 132 14.29 46.68 38.91
N ALA A 133 14.03 45.87 39.94
CA ALA A 133 13.80 44.43 39.77
C ALA A 133 12.60 44.11 38.86
N ARG A 134 11.54 44.94 38.90
CA ARG A 134 10.38 44.78 38.00
C ARG A 134 10.72 45.16 36.55
N ILE A 135 11.55 46.17 36.33
CA ILE A 135 12.00 46.59 35.00
C ILE A 135 12.84 45.48 34.38
N GLU A 136 13.77 44.90 35.13
CA GLU A 136 14.59 43.77 34.67
C GLU A 136 13.70 42.57 34.29
N ALA A 137 12.77 42.18 35.16
CA ALA A 137 11.84 41.07 34.87
C ALA A 137 10.95 41.34 33.63
N LEU A 138 10.53 42.59 33.41
CA LEU A 138 9.78 42.96 32.21
C LEU A 138 10.64 42.93 30.94
N ALA A 139 11.91 43.35 31.04
CA ALA A 139 12.85 43.27 29.92
C ALA A 139 13.10 41.82 29.50
N GLU A 140 13.30 40.91 30.46
CA GLU A 140 13.45 39.48 30.19
C GLU A 140 12.20 38.88 29.52
N ARG A 141 11.00 39.21 30.02
CA ARG A 141 9.73 38.77 29.42
C ARG A 141 9.56 39.31 28.00
N HIS A 142 9.97 40.56 27.75
CA HIS A 142 9.90 41.16 26.42
C HIS A 142 10.81 40.45 25.43
N GLU A 143 12.05 40.13 25.82
CA GLU A 143 12.97 39.36 24.98
C GLU A 143 12.49 37.92 24.76
N GLN A 144 11.86 37.30 25.75
CA GLN A 144 11.22 36.01 25.57
C GLN A 144 10.06 36.08 24.57
N ALA A 145 9.18 37.08 24.68
CA ALA A 145 8.08 37.28 23.74
C ALA A 145 8.56 37.52 22.31
N LYS A 146 9.66 38.26 22.11
CA LYS A 146 10.28 38.41 20.78
C LYS A 146 10.73 37.07 20.19
N ARG A 147 11.39 36.22 21.00
CA ARG A 147 11.80 34.88 20.55
C ARG A 147 10.59 34.01 20.22
N ASP A 148 9.51 34.10 20.99
CA ASP A 148 8.27 33.36 20.74
C ASP A 148 7.60 33.82 19.44
N LEU A 149 7.53 35.12 19.20
CA LEU A 149 7.00 35.67 17.95
C LEU A 149 7.77 35.16 16.73
N ALA A 150 9.10 35.22 16.76
CA ALA A 150 9.94 34.71 15.68
C ALA A 150 9.74 33.19 15.43
N ARG A 151 9.52 32.40 16.50
CA ARG A 151 9.20 30.97 16.37
C ARG A 151 7.83 30.75 15.72
N ILE A 152 6.82 31.56 16.08
CA ILE A 152 5.48 31.48 15.51
C ILE A 152 5.48 31.88 14.03
N GLU A 153 6.18 32.95 13.67
CA GLU A 153 6.34 33.38 12.27
C GLU A 153 6.97 32.29 11.41
N LYS A 154 8.04 31.66 11.91
CA LYS A 154 8.67 30.53 11.24
C LYS A 154 7.70 29.35 11.08
N ALA A 155 6.99 28.98 12.15
CA ALA A 155 6.00 27.91 12.08
C ALA A 155 4.84 28.22 11.11
N GLY A 156 4.48 29.50 10.97
CA GLY A 156 3.53 29.98 9.96
C GLY A 156 4.03 29.75 8.53
N ALA A 157 5.28 30.13 8.24
CA ALA A 157 5.91 29.90 6.95
C ALA A 157 6.04 28.40 6.62
N ASP A 158 6.47 27.59 7.59
CA ASP A 158 6.58 26.13 7.44
C ASP A 158 5.19 25.51 7.13
N ARG A 159 4.13 26.00 7.79
CA ARG A 159 2.75 25.56 7.53
C ARG A 159 2.28 25.91 6.11
N GLU A 160 2.56 27.12 5.64
CA GLU A 160 2.22 27.54 4.27
C GLU A 160 2.92 26.67 3.23
N GLN A 161 4.20 26.34 3.44
CA GLN A 161 4.93 25.42 2.58
C GLN A 161 4.27 24.04 2.53
N VAL A 162 3.93 23.46 3.70
CA VAL A 162 3.26 22.15 3.77
C VAL A 162 1.90 22.18 3.04
N LEU A 163 1.14 23.27 3.14
CA LEU A 163 -0.13 23.41 2.42
C LEU A 163 0.07 23.45 0.89
N ALA A 164 1.12 24.12 0.41
CA ALA A 164 1.46 24.13 -1.02
C ALA A 164 1.91 22.75 -1.52
N GLU A 165 2.66 21.99 -0.71
CA GLU A 165 3.05 20.61 -1.01
C GLU A 165 1.83 19.68 -1.06
N ILE A 166 0.85 19.85 -0.16
CA ILE A 166 -0.41 19.10 -0.16
C ILE A 166 -1.21 19.35 -1.44
N GLU A 167 -1.33 20.60 -1.90
CA GLU A 167 -2.03 20.92 -3.15
C GLU A 167 -1.31 20.33 -4.38
N THR A 168 0.02 20.37 -4.38
CA THR A 168 0.82 19.73 -5.43
C THR A 168 0.60 18.20 -5.43
N ALA A 169 0.54 17.56 -4.26
CA ALA A 169 0.26 16.14 -4.16
C ALA A 169 -1.18 15.80 -4.61
N ARG A 170 -2.17 16.65 -4.29
CA ARG A 170 -3.57 16.47 -4.71
C ARG A 170 -3.73 16.52 -6.22
N THR A 171 -3.10 17.49 -6.87
CA THR A 171 -3.13 17.63 -8.34
C THR A 171 -2.48 16.42 -9.01
N ARG A 172 -1.30 15.99 -8.55
CA ARG A 172 -0.65 14.76 -9.03
C ARG A 172 -1.53 13.51 -8.85
N ALA A 173 -2.20 13.38 -7.71
CA ALA A 173 -3.09 12.26 -7.45
C ALA A 173 -4.33 12.28 -8.36
N ALA A 174 -4.83 13.46 -8.74
CA ALA A 174 -5.91 13.56 -9.74
C ALA A 174 -5.44 13.11 -11.12
N THR A 175 -4.29 13.61 -11.58
CA THR A 175 -3.69 13.19 -12.87
C THR A 175 -3.47 11.67 -12.93
N LEU A 176 -2.91 11.08 -11.88
CA LEU A 176 -2.70 9.62 -11.83
C LEU A 176 -4.01 8.82 -11.87
N ARG A 177 -5.10 9.34 -11.27
CA ARG A 177 -6.42 8.69 -11.36
C ARG A 177 -6.96 8.73 -12.78
N ASP A 178 -6.80 9.85 -13.48
CA ASP A 178 -7.23 10.00 -14.87
C ASP A 178 -6.42 9.08 -15.80
N GLU A 179 -5.10 8.98 -15.59
CA GLU A 179 -4.23 8.05 -16.33
C GLU A 179 -4.65 6.59 -16.10
N VAL A 180 -4.92 6.20 -14.85
CA VAL A 180 -5.41 4.84 -14.53
C VAL A 180 -6.76 4.57 -15.20
N ALA A 181 -7.68 5.52 -15.20
CA ALA A 181 -8.97 5.38 -15.87
C ALA A 181 -8.81 5.19 -17.40
N ALA A 182 -7.91 5.96 -18.02
CA ALA A 182 -7.59 5.82 -19.44
C ALA A 182 -6.96 4.45 -19.77
N LEU A 183 -6.02 3.98 -18.94
CA LEU A 183 -5.40 2.65 -19.11
C LEU A 183 -6.41 1.51 -18.93
N VAL A 184 -7.37 1.65 -18.02
CA VAL A 184 -8.48 0.69 -17.86
C VAL A 184 -9.33 0.63 -19.12
N GLN A 185 -9.70 1.78 -19.70
CA GLN A 185 -10.45 1.81 -20.96
C GLN A 185 -9.66 1.19 -22.12
N GLN A 186 -8.36 1.46 -22.21
CA GLN A 186 -7.49 0.85 -23.23
C GLN A 186 -7.42 -0.68 -23.07
N ARG A 187 -7.26 -1.18 -21.84
CA ARG A 187 -7.28 -2.61 -21.54
C ARG A 187 -8.59 -3.26 -21.99
N ASP A 188 -9.73 -2.66 -21.66
CA ASP A 188 -11.04 -3.22 -21.98
C ASP A 188 -11.27 -3.26 -23.51
N ALA A 189 -10.84 -2.22 -24.22
CA ALA A 189 -10.86 -2.20 -25.68
C ALA A 189 -9.97 -3.29 -26.30
N LEU A 190 -8.76 -3.49 -25.77
CA LEU A 190 -7.85 -4.56 -26.21
C LEU A 190 -8.43 -5.95 -25.93
N GLN A 191 -9.05 -6.15 -24.78
CA GLN A 191 -9.71 -7.42 -24.44
C GLN A 191 -10.88 -7.73 -25.37
N ALA A 192 -11.71 -6.73 -25.68
CA ALA A 192 -12.79 -6.87 -26.66
C ALA A 192 -12.25 -7.19 -28.07
N GLY A 193 -11.18 -6.51 -28.49
CA GLY A 193 -10.49 -6.78 -29.74
C GLY A 193 -9.92 -8.20 -29.83
N ALA A 194 -9.30 -8.69 -28.75
CA ALA A 194 -8.78 -10.06 -28.66
C ALA A 194 -9.90 -11.10 -28.75
N ALA A 195 -11.04 -10.87 -28.09
CA ALA A 195 -12.20 -11.75 -28.17
C ALA A 195 -12.77 -11.82 -29.60
N ALA A 196 -12.90 -10.68 -30.27
CA ALA A 196 -13.35 -10.61 -31.67
C ALA A 196 -12.38 -11.32 -32.62
N ALA A 197 -11.07 -11.14 -32.43
CA ALA A 197 -10.04 -11.84 -33.20
C ALA A 197 -10.11 -13.37 -33.00
N GLY A 198 -10.37 -13.83 -31.77
CA GLY A 198 -10.57 -15.26 -31.48
C GLY A 198 -11.79 -15.86 -32.20
N GLN A 199 -12.90 -15.13 -32.25
CA GLN A 199 -14.09 -15.56 -33.02
C GLN A 199 -13.80 -15.62 -34.53
N ALA A 200 -13.11 -14.61 -35.07
CA ALA A 200 -12.71 -14.60 -36.47
C ALA A 200 -11.79 -15.78 -36.83
N ALA A 201 -10.83 -16.10 -35.97
CA ALA A 201 -9.93 -17.25 -36.16
C ALA A 201 -10.68 -18.59 -36.16
N THR A 202 -11.68 -18.74 -35.28
CA THR A 202 -12.55 -19.93 -35.24
C THR A 202 -13.32 -20.08 -36.54
N LYS A 203 -13.96 -19.01 -37.02
CA LYS A 203 -14.68 -19.00 -38.29
C LYS A 203 -13.78 -19.33 -39.49
N LEU A 204 -12.59 -18.73 -39.57
CA LEU A 204 -11.61 -19.04 -40.62
C LEU A 204 -11.17 -20.51 -40.60
N THR A 205 -11.10 -21.12 -39.42
CA THR A 205 -10.79 -22.55 -39.26
C THR A 205 -11.92 -23.43 -39.81
N GLU A 206 -13.17 -23.07 -39.52
CA GLU A 206 -14.36 -23.75 -40.05
C GLU A 206 -14.45 -23.62 -41.58
N ASP A 207 -14.29 -22.40 -42.11
CA ASP A 207 -14.29 -22.12 -43.54
C ASP A 207 -13.18 -22.92 -44.25
N ARG A 208 -11.98 -22.99 -43.66
CA ARG A 208 -10.87 -23.80 -44.18
C ARG A 208 -11.22 -25.29 -44.21
N ALA A 209 -11.87 -25.81 -43.18
CA ALA A 209 -12.29 -27.21 -43.13
C ALA A 209 -13.38 -27.50 -44.18
N GLN A 210 -14.32 -26.58 -44.39
CA GLN A 210 -15.35 -26.71 -45.42
C GLN A 210 -14.75 -26.70 -46.83
N LEU A 211 -13.84 -25.75 -47.12
CA LEU A 211 -13.13 -25.70 -48.40
C LEU A 211 -12.31 -26.97 -48.66
N ALA A 212 -11.68 -27.54 -47.62
CA ALA A 212 -10.97 -28.81 -47.75
C ALA A 212 -11.91 -29.97 -48.16
N ARG A 213 -13.10 -30.07 -47.55
CA ARG A 213 -14.11 -31.08 -47.94
C ARG A 213 -14.62 -30.88 -49.37
N GLN A 214 -14.84 -29.63 -49.78
CA GLN A 214 -15.24 -29.31 -51.15
C GLN A 214 -14.16 -29.72 -52.17
N ARG A 215 -12.89 -29.41 -51.87
CA ARG A 215 -11.75 -29.86 -52.70
C ARG A 215 -11.72 -31.38 -52.82
N ASP A 216 -11.89 -32.11 -51.72
CA ASP A 216 -11.85 -33.57 -51.73
C ASP A 216 -13.00 -34.16 -52.55
N THR A 217 -14.19 -33.56 -52.45
CA THR A 217 -15.37 -33.92 -53.26
C THR A 217 -15.12 -33.72 -54.75
N LEU A 218 -14.67 -32.52 -55.14
CA LEU A 218 -14.34 -32.21 -56.54
C LEU A 218 -13.23 -33.13 -57.07
N THR A 219 -12.24 -33.47 -56.25
CA THR A 219 -11.18 -34.41 -56.62
C THR A 219 -11.73 -35.81 -56.90
N ALA A 220 -12.68 -36.29 -56.09
CA ALA A 220 -13.35 -37.57 -56.31
C ALA A 220 -14.23 -37.55 -57.57
N GLU A 221 -14.98 -36.46 -57.80
CA GLU A 221 -15.78 -36.27 -59.01
C GLU A 221 -14.92 -36.29 -60.28
N ILE A 222 -13.79 -35.59 -60.28
CA ILE A 222 -12.83 -35.60 -61.40
C ILE A 222 -12.35 -37.04 -61.66
N LYS A 223 -11.99 -37.81 -60.63
CA LYS A 223 -11.60 -39.22 -60.78
C LYS A 223 -12.72 -40.07 -61.37
N ALA A 224 -13.95 -39.90 -60.90
CA ALA A 224 -15.11 -40.63 -61.40
C ALA A 224 -15.43 -40.30 -62.87
N LEU A 225 -15.40 -39.01 -63.24
CA LEU A 225 -15.59 -38.55 -64.61
C LEU A 225 -14.49 -39.06 -65.54
N THR A 226 -13.23 -39.06 -65.07
CA THR A 226 -12.09 -39.64 -65.77
C THR A 226 -12.32 -41.14 -66.04
N GLY A 227 -12.74 -41.90 -65.02
CA GLY A 227 -13.07 -43.31 -65.18
C GLY A 227 -14.21 -43.58 -66.17
N ARG A 228 -15.28 -42.76 -66.14
CA ARG A 228 -16.39 -42.83 -67.11
C ARG A 228 -15.92 -42.53 -68.54
N ARG A 229 -15.10 -41.49 -68.72
CA ARG A 229 -14.50 -41.16 -70.03
C ARG A 229 -13.71 -42.34 -70.58
N ASP A 230 -12.86 -42.95 -69.76
CA ASP A 230 -12.02 -44.08 -70.21
C ASP A 230 -12.88 -45.32 -70.55
N GLN A 231 -13.97 -45.55 -69.83
CA GLN A 231 -14.94 -46.60 -70.16
C GLN A 231 -15.65 -46.34 -71.50
N LEU A 232 -16.10 -45.11 -71.74
CA LEU A 232 -16.73 -44.70 -73.01
C LEU A 232 -15.75 -44.86 -74.19
N GLN A 233 -14.48 -44.51 -74.00
CA GLN A 233 -13.44 -44.71 -75.02
C GLN A 233 -13.25 -46.21 -75.35
N ARG A 234 -13.23 -47.09 -74.34
CA ARG A 234 -13.19 -48.55 -74.58
C ARG A 234 -14.43 -49.05 -75.32
N GLN A 235 -15.62 -48.52 -75.01
CA GLN A 235 -16.84 -48.87 -75.71
C GLN A 235 -16.82 -48.41 -77.17
N GLN A 236 -16.33 -47.20 -77.45
CA GLN A 236 -16.13 -46.71 -78.82
C GLN A 236 -15.16 -47.60 -79.61
N ALA A 237 -14.03 -48.01 -79.00
CA ALA A 237 -13.08 -48.92 -79.64
C ALA A 237 -13.72 -50.28 -79.99
N ARG A 238 -14.50 -50.86 -79.07
CA ARG A 238 -15.23 -52.12 -79.32
C ARG A 238 -16.30 -51.97 -80.40
N ALA A 239 -17.03 -50.86 -80.41
CA ALA A 239 -18.01 -50.58 -81.45
C ALA A 239 -17.34 -50.50 -82.83
N ALA A 240 -16.18 -49.82 -82.93
CA ALA A 240 -15.40 -49.77 -84.16
C ALA A 240 -14.91 -51.15 -84.61
N GLU A 241 -14.44 -52.00 -83.67
CA GLU A 241 -14.04 -53.39 -83.96
C GLU A 241 -15.22 -54.23 -84.48
N LEU A 242 -16.38 -54.15 -83.81
CA LEU A 242 -17.58 -54.86 -84.24
C LEU A 242 -18.04 -54.42 -85.63
N THR A 243 -18.03 -53.12 -85.92
CA THR A 243 -18.30 -52.59 -87.26
C THR A 243 -17.34 -53.17 -88.29
N GLY A 244 -16.05 -53.24 -87.97
CA GLY A 244 -15.05 -53.88 -88.85
C GLY A 244 -15.32 -55.38 -89.09
N ARG A 245 -15.77 -56.11 -88.05
CA ARG A 245 -16.16 -57.52 -88.17
C ARG A 245 -17.42 -57.72 -89.00
N ILE A 246 -18.41 -56.83 -88.87
CA ILE A 246 -19.63 -56.87 -89.69
C ILE A 246 -19.24 -56.67 -91.16
N ALA A 247 -18.43 -55.66 -91.47
CA ALA A 247 -17.97 -55.41 -92.84
C ALA A 247 -17.22 -56.62 -93.44
N SER A 248 -16.37 -57.30 -92.64
CA SER A 248 -15.67 -58.50 -93.13
C SER A 248 -16.61 -59.70 -93.31
N GLN A 249 -17.61 -59.87 -92.44
CA GLN A 249 -18.65 -60.89 -92.59
C GLN A 249 -19.53 -60.64 -93.82
N GLU A 250 -19.92 -59.40 -94.06
CA GLU A 250 -20.67 -58.99 -95.26
C GLU A 250 -19.89 -59.31 -96.54
N SER A 251 -18.58 -59.02 -96.58
CA SER A 251 -17.72 -59.42 -97.70
C SER A 251 -17.64 -60.94 -97.87
N ALA A 252 -17.46 -61.69 -96.78
CA ALA A 252 -17.40 -63.15 -96.85
C ALA A 252 -18.73 -63.77 -97.30
N LEU A 253 -19.87 -63.20 -96.90
CA LEU A 253 -21.19 -63.58 -97.36
C LEU A 253 -21.36 -63.30 -98.86
N ALA A 254 -20.91 -62.14 -99.34
CA ALA A 254 -20.93 -61.82 -100.77
C ALA A 254 -20.09 -62.82 -101.59
N ASP A 255 -18.89 -63.19 -101.10
CA ASP A 255 -18.04 -64.20 -101.75
C ASP A 255 -18.69 -65.59 -101.77
N LEU A 256 -19.31 -66.01 -100.66
CA LEU A 256 -20.06 -67.28 -100.57
C LEU A 256 -21.24 -67.30 -101.53
N GLN A 257 -21.99 -66.19 -101.63
CA GLN A 257 -23.09 -66.04 -102.57
C GLN A 257 -22.60 -66.15 -104.02
N ALA A 258 -21.48 -65.51 -104.36
CA ALA A 258 -20.86 -65.62 -105.67
C ALA A 258 -20.46 -67.07 -106.00
N ARG A 259 -19.77 -67.77 -105.08
CA ARG A 259 -19.41 -69.19 -105.24
C ARG A 259 -20.63 -70.10 -105.40
N ALA A 260 -21.69 -69.86 -104.62
CA ALA A 260 -22.94 -70.60 -104.76
C ALA A 260 -23.62 -70.32 -106.11
N GLY A 261 -23.48 -69.12 -106.66
CA GLY A 261 -23.85 -68.79 -108.03
C GLY A 261 -23.10 -69.65 -109.05
N THR A 262 -21.76 -69.64 -108.98
CA THR A 262 -20.89 -70.45 -109.86
C THR A 262 -21.18 -71.94 -109.76
N LEU A 263 -21.31 -72.49 -108.53
CA LEU A 263 -21.64 -73.90 -108.34
C LEU A 263 -23.01 -74.27 -108.91
N ARG A 264 -24.00 -73.37 -108.89
CA ARG A 264 -25.30 -73.61 -109.53
C ARG A 264 -25.17 -73.66 -111.05
N GLU A 265 -24.35 -72.80 -111.65
CA GLU A 265 -24.04 -72.84 -113.08
C GLU A 265 -23.29 -74.13 -113.45
N GLU A 266 -22.32 -74.55 -112.64
CA GLU A 266 -21.63 -75.84 -112.79
C GLU A 266 -22.60 -77.03 -112.69
N VAL A 267 -23.52 -77.02 -111.72
CA VAL A 267 -24.56 -78.07 -111.61
C VAL A 267 -25.48 -78.04 -112.82
N ALA A 268 -25.90 -76.87 -113.30
CA ALA A 268 -26.74 -76.76 -114.49
C ALA A 268 -26.05 -77.33 -115.74
N THR A 269 -24.78 -76.98 -115.97
CA THR A 269 -23.99 -77.51 -117.08
C THR A 269 -23.73 -79.02 -116.96
N LEU A 270 -23.42 -79.53 -115.76
CA LEU A 270 -23.31 -80.98 -115.50
C LEU A 270 -24.64 -81.71 -115.71
N THR A 271 -25.75 -81.08 -115.35
CA THR A 271 -27.12 -81.60 -115.55
C THR A 271 -27.44 -81.68 -117.04
N GLU A 272 -27.14 -80.64 -117.82
CA GLU A 272 -27.25 -80.64 -119.29
C GLU A 272 -26.35 -81.71 -119.93
N SER A 273 -25.11 -81.83 -119.45
CA SER A 273 -24.18 -82.87 -119.90
C SER A 273 -24.73 -84.28 -119.62
N ARG A 274 -25.24 -84.52 -118.40
CA ARG A 274 -25.93 -85.76 -118.04
C ARG A 274 -27.13 -86.03 -118.95
N ASP A 275 -27.99 -85.05 -119.18
CA ASP A 275 -29.19 -85.23 -120.02
C ASP A 275 -28.83 -85.53 -121.47
N SER A 276 -27.79 -84.88 -121.99
CA SER A 276 -27.21 -85.19 -123.29
C SER A 276 -26.67 -86.63 -123.34
N LEU A 277 -25.91 -87.06 -122.33
CA LEU A 277 -25.41 -88.43 -122.21
C LEU A 277 -26.53 -89.45 -122.08
N GLN A 278 -27.58 -89.16 -121.29
CA GLN A 278 -28.75 -90.01 -121.10
C GLN A 278 -29.54 -90.14 -122.41
N ALA A 279 -29.73 -89.04 -123.15
CA ALA A 279 -30.32 -89.04 -124.47
C ALA A 279 -29.47 -89.85 -125.46
N GLY A 280 -28.14 -89.74 -125.38
CA GLY A 280 -27.19 -90.58 -126.11
C GLY A 280 -27.33 -92.07 -125.79
N LEU A 281 -27.39 -92.43 -124.50
CA LEU A 281 -27.63 -93.80 -124.04
C LEU A 281 -29.00 -94.32 -124.48
N ASN A 282 -30.05 -93.51 -124.41
CA ASN A 282 -31.37 -93.88 -124.90
C ASN A 282 -31.37 -94.07 -126.42
N ARG A 283 -30.58 -93.28 -127.15
CA ARG A 283 -30.37 -93.43 -128.59
C ARG A 283 -29.59 -94.72 -128.90
N ILE A 284 -28.57 -95.07 -128.12
CA ILE A 284 -27.86 -96.36 -128.20
C ILE A 284 -28.79 -97.52 -127.83
N ARG A 285 -29.64 -97.39 -126.81
CA ARG A 285 -30.68 -98.37 -126.46
C ARG A 285 -31.71 -98.53 -127.58
N ALA A 286 -32.13 -97.45 -128.21
CA ALA A 286 -33.02 -97.51 -129.36
C ALA A 286 -32.32 -98.14 -130.59
N GLN A 287 -31.02 -97.87 -130.78
CA GLN A 287 -30.20 -98.50 -131.82
C GLN A 287 -29.95 -99.99 -131.57
N THR A 288 -29.83 -100.41 -130.31
CA THR A 288 -29.72 -101.83 -129.92
C THR A 288 -31.08 -102.53 -129.90
N ALA A 289 -32.19 -101.82 -129.66
CA ALA A 289 -33.54 -102.33 -129.82
C ALA A 289 -33.96 -102.50 -131.30
N ALA A 290 -33.33 -101.76 -132.23
CA ALA A 290 -33.54 -101.91 -133.67
C ALA A 290 -32.81 -103.12 -134.29
N ALA A 291 -32.00 -103.86 -133.50
CA ALA A 291 -31.27 -105.04 -133.93
C ALA A 291 -31.45 -106.21 -132.95
N GLY A 292 -32.64 -106.83 -132.95
CA GLY A 292 -32.85 -108.14 -132.29
C GLY A 292 -34.26 -108.36 -131.76
N ALA A 293 -35.06 -109.16 -132.47
CA ALA A 293 -36.38 -109.61 -132.06
C ALA A 293 -36.34 -110.91 -131.23
N ALA A 294 -37.27 -110.99 -130.27
CA ALA A 294 -37.84 -112.18 -129.59
C ALA A 294 -37.10 -112.86 -128.41
N GLN A 295 -37.62 -112.69 -127.17
CA GLN A 295 -38.22 -113.73 -126.29
C GLN A 295 -38.43 -113.24 -124.82
N SER A 296 -39.57 -113.62 -124.22
CA SER A 296 -40.16 -113.23 -122.91
C SER A 296 -39.75 -114.18 -121.74
N PRO A 297 -40.41 -114.22 -120.54
CA PRO A 297 -40.73 -113.29 -119.40
C PRO A 297 -40.21 -113.90 -118.04
N PRO A 298 -40.76 -113.78 -116.78
CA PRO A 298 -41.59 -112.80 -116.03
C PRO A 298 -41.09 -112.38 -114.57
N ALA A 299 -41.70 -111.32 -114.00
CA ALA A 299 -42.18 -111.06 -112.61
C ALA A 299 -41.33 -110.94 -111.28
N ARG A 300 -41.76 -109.95 -110.44
CA ARG A 300 -41.65 -109.71 -108.94
C ARG A 300 -40.33 -109.11 -108.39
N SER A 301 -40.25 -108.30 -107.32
CA SER A 301 -41.11 -107.45 -106.45
C SER A 301 -40.20 -106.80 -105.35
N ALA A 302 -40.66 -105.72 -104.68
CA ALA A 302 -40.18 -105.10 -103.41
C ALA A 302 -38.89 -104.24 -103.44
N ALA A 303 -38.83 -102.93 -103.09
CA ALA A 303 -39.23 -102.18 -101.87
C ALA A 303 -38.27 -102.44 -100.65
N PRO A 304 -38.06 -101.52 -99.66
CA PRO A 304 -38.08 -100.05 -99.61
C PRO A 304 -36.95 -99.47 -98.67
N PRO A 305 -37.11 -98.52 -97.69
CA PRO A 305 -36.24 -97.33 -97.54
C PRO A 305 -35.68 -97.10 -96.10
N ALA A 306 -35.22 -95.86 -95.83
CA ALA A 306 -35.22 -95.17 -94.52
C ALA A 306 -34.22 -95.70 -93.45
N THR A 307 -33.78 -95.00 -92.40
CA THR A 307 -34.28 -93.85 -91.62
C THR A 307 -33.22 -93.52 -90.55
N GLY A 308 -33.26 -92.28 -90.01
CA GLY A 308 -33.03 -91.99 -88.58
C GLY A 308 -31.59 -92.13 -88.06
N GLU A 309 -31.20 -91.55 -86.93
CA GLU A 309 -31.97 -90.97 -85.83
C GLU A 309 -30.97 -90.22 -84.92
N ALA A 310 -31.46 -89.19 -84.22
CA ALA A 310 -30.79 -88.51 -83.11
C ALA A 310 -30.96 -89.38 -81.81
N PRO A 311 -31.05 -88.86 -80.57
CA PRO A 311 -30.29 -87.90 -79.75
C PRO A 311 -29.99 -88.52 -78.33
N THR A 312 -30.11 -87.73 -77.24
CA THR A 312 -30.31 -88.02 -75.78
C THR A 312 -29.08 -87.95 -74.85
N THR A 313 -28.95 -86.94 -73.94
CA THR A 313 -29.48 -86.77 -72.53
C THR A 313 -28.94 -87.81 -71.55
N ALA A 314 -28.72 -87.65 -70.23
CA ALA A 314 -28.66 -86.63 -69.17
C ALA A 314 -28.32 -87.41 -67.85
N GLU A 315 -28.24 -86.73 -66.68
CA GLU A 315 -28.53 -87.27 -65.32
C GLU A 315 -27.42 -88.04 -64.53
N ALA A 316 -27.55 -88.35 -63.23
CA ALA A 316 -27.38 -87.61 -61.95
C ALA A 316 -27.03 -88.64 -60.82
N ALA A 317 -26.51 -88.27 -59.62
CA ALA A 317 -26.74 -88.93 -58.29
C ALA A 317 -25.78 -88.50 -57.13
N SER A 318 -26.25 -88.65 -55.87
CA SER A 318 -25.71 -88.14 -54.57
C SER A 318 -25.46 -89.26 -53.52
N ALA A 319 -24.62 -89.03 -52.48
CA ALA A 319 -24.46 -89.85 -51.25
C ALA A 319 -24.10 -89.00 -49.99
N THR A 320 -24.53 -89.43 -48.79
CA THR A 320 -24.69 -88.61 -47.55
C THR A 320 -23.77 -89.04 -46.38
N GLY A 321 -22.99 -88.07 -45.85
CA GLY A 321 -22.18 -88.10 -44.61
C GLY A 321 -21.28 -86.85 -44.58
N ARG A 322 -21.30 -86.03 -43.51
CA ARG A 322 -20.58 -84.73 -43.52
C ARG A 322 -19.07 -84.95 -43.46
N SER A 323 -18.32 -84.33 -44.38
CA SER A 323 -16.87 -84.50 -44.43
C SER A 323 -16.22 -83.95 -43.14
N PRO A 324 -15.20 -84.63 -42.58
CA PRO A 324 -14.47 -84.17 -41.39
C PRO A 324 -13.93 -82.74 -41.55
N ASP A 325 -13.45 -82.41 -42.75
CA ASP A 325 -12.88 -81.11 -43.07
C ASP A 325 -13.91 -79.97 -43.03
N ALA A 326 -15.16 -80.24 -43.43
CA ALA A 326 -16.24 -79.26 -43.34
C ALA A 326 -16.65 -78.98 -41.89
N VAL A 327 -16.64 -80.02 -41.03
CA VAL A 327 -16.90 -79.87 -39.59
C VAL A 327 -15.77 -79.09 -38.92
N ASP A 328 -14.51 -79.30 -39.30
CA ASP A 328 -13.36 -78.57 -38.78
C ASP A 328 -13.37 -77.09 -39.19
N ALA A 329 -13.69 -76.81 -40.45
CA ALA A 329 -13.83 -75.44 -40.94
C ALA A 329 -15.00 -74.69 -40.27
N ALA A 330 -16.07 -75.40 -39.90
CA ALA A 330 -17.20 -74.83 -39.19
C ALA A 330 -16.86 -74.55 -37.71
N LEU A 331 -16.16 -75.46 -37.03
CA LEU A 331 -15.72 -75.28 -35.63
C LEU A 331 -14.66 -74.18 -35.50
N ALA A 332 -13.72 -74.07 -36.45
CA ALA A 332 -12.69 -73.03 -36.45
C ALA A 332 -13.24 -71.61 -36.65
N ALA A 333 -14.40 -71.48 -37.31
CA ALA A 333 -15.03 -70.20 -37.61
C ALA A 333 -16.19 -69.85 -36.68
N ALA A 334 -16.51 -70.71 -35.72
CA ALA A 334 -17.59 -70.46 -34.78
C ALA A 334 -17.07 -69.61 -33.59
N PRO A 335 -17.62 -68.41 -33.36
CA PRO A 335 -17.15 -67.52 -32.31
C PRO A 335 -17.53 -68.06 -30.93
N GLY A 336 -16.61 -68.00 -29.96
CA GLY A 336 -16.86 -68.34 -28.56
C GLY A 336 -16.61 -69.80 -28.15
N LEU A 337 -15.94 -70.61 -28.99
CA LEU A 337 -15.35 -71.89 -28.59
C LEU A 337 -13.95 -71.66 -27.98
N PRO A 338 -13.63 -72.21 -26.80
CA PRO A 338 -12.30 -72.34 -26.24
C PRO A 338 -11.23 -72.77 -27.22
N ASP A 339 -10.09 -72.09 -27.14
CA ASP A 339 -8.97 -72.22 -28.08
C ASP A 339 -8.28 -73.60 -28.03
N SER A 340 -8.54 -74.41 -26.99
CA SER A 340 -7.97 -75.76 -26.87
C SER A 340 -8.83 -76.81 -27.61
N PRO A 341 -8.31 -77.49 -28.66
CA PRO A 341 -9.06 -78.47 -29.44
C PRO A 341 -9.57 -79.67 -28.63
N SER A 342 -8.89 -80.00 -27.53
CA SER A 342 -9.25 -81.09 -26.62
C SER A 342 -10.61 -80.90 -25.94
N GLN A 343 -11.05 -79.65 -25.74
CA GLN A 343 -12.32 -79.33 -25.08
C GLN A 343 -13.54 -79.44 -26.02
N TRP A 344 -13.34 -79.27 -27.33
CA TRP A 344 -14.39 -79.41 -28.36
C TRP A 344 -14.33 -80.70 -29.17
N MET A 345 -13.33 -81.54 -28.91
CA MET A 345 -13.18 -82.86 -29.54
C MET A 345 -14.43 -83.76 -29.41
N PRO A 346 -15.15 -83.79 -28.26
CA PRO A 346 -16.41 -84.52 -28.15
C PRO A 346 -17.53 -83.96 -29.06
N LEU A 347 -17.56 -82.62 -29.28
CA LEU A 347 -18.50 -81.95 -30.18
C LEU A 347 -18.23 -82.33 -31.63
N ARG A 348 -16.96 -82.26 -32.04
CA ARG A 348 -16.48 -82.64 -33.38
C ARG A 348 -16.88 -84.08 -33.71
N LYS A 349 -16.66 -85.01 -32.79
CA LYS A 349 -16.99 -86.44 -32.99
C LYS A 349 -18.49 -86.71 -33.05
N ALA A 350 -19.33 -85.87 -32.44
CA ALA A 350 -20.79 -85.94 -32.56
C ALA A 350 -21.26 -85.42 -33.93
N LEU A 351 -20.72 -84.29 -34.39
CA LEU A 351 -21.10 -83.66 -35.67
C LEU A 351 -20.67 -84.47 -36.90
N ILE A 352 -19.50 -85.13 -36.84
CA ILE A 352 -19.03 -86.04 -37.91
C ILE A 352 -19.92 -87.30 -38.00
N ARG A 353 -20.44 -87.78 -36.87
CA ARG A 353 -21.39 -88.90 -36.84
C ARG A 353 -22.80 -88.53 -37.28
N GLY A 354 -23.07 -87.25 -37.55
CA GLY A 354 -24.35 -86.75 -38.02
C GLY A 354 -25.31 -86.29 -36.91
N ASP A 355 -24.85 -86.14 -35.66
CA ASP A 355 -25.70 -85.64 -34.58
C ASP A 355 -26.13 -84.18 -34.84
N CYS A 356 -27.32 -83.82 -34.35
CA CYS A 356 -27.89 -82.49 -34.57
C CYS A 356 -27.15 -81.42 -33.77
N THR A 357 -26.71 -80.37 -34.47
CA THR A 357 -25.92 -79.24 -33.98
C THR A 357 -26.39 -78.66 -32.62
N PRO A 358 -27.69 -78.38 -32.40
CA PRO A 358 -28.14 -77.84 -31.10
C PRO A 358 -28.00 -78.83 -29.94
N GLN A 359 -28.23 -80.13 -30.16
CA GLN A 359 -28.16 -81.14 -29.11
C GLN A 359 -26.70 -81.47 -28.75
N ALA A 360 -25.81 -81.49 -29.75
CA ALA A 360 -24.40 -81.74 -29.55
C ALA A 360 -23.73 -80.60 -28.75
N LEU A 361 -24.09 -79.34 -29.04
CA LEU A 361 -23.53 -78.16 -28.36
C LEU A 361 -24.01 -78.02 -26.90
N ALA A 362 -25.29 -78.32 -26.62
CA ALA A 362 -25.88 -78.24 -25.28
C ALA A 362 -25.26 -79.20 -24.25
N ARG A 363 -24.56 -80.25 -24.70
CA ARG A 363 -23.86 -81.21 -23.83
C ARG A 363 -22.53 -80.66 -23.29
N ILE A 364 -21.95 -79.66 -23.95
CA ILE A 364 -20.60 -79.18 -23.64
C ILE A 364 -20.64 -77.77 -23.06
N GLN A 365 -21.62 -76.94 -23.43
CA GLN A 365 -21.73 -75.57 -22.95
C GLN A 365 -23.11 -75.28 -22.34
N LYS A 366 -23.15 -74.90 -21.06
CA LYS A 366 -24.34 -74.40 -20.36
C LYS A 366 -24.04 -73.05 -19.71
N PRO A 367 -24.75 -71.95 -20.04
CA PRO A 367 -25.77 -71.85 -21.09
C PRO A 367 -25.17 -71.90 -22.51
N VAL A 368 -25.96 -72.36 -23.50
CA VAL A 368 -25.52 -72.45 -24.90
C VAL A 368 -25.31 -71.06 -25.50
N ASN A 369 -24.13 -70.79 -26.05
CA ASN A 369 -23.88 -69.54 -26.76
C ASN A 369 -24.66 -69.51 -28.08
N ARG A 370 -25.64 -68.59 -28.17
CA ARG A 370 -26.56 -68.48 -29.30
C ARG A 370 -25.88 -68.07 -30.60
N GLN A 371 -24.78 -67.31 -30.55
CA GLN A 371 -24.01 -66.92 -31.73
C GLN A 371 -23.23 -68.10 -32.30
N THR A 372 -22.64 -68.93 -31.43
CA THR A 372 -21.94 -70.16 -31.81
C THR A 372 -22.90 -71.15 -32.46
N LEU A 373 -24.11 -71.30 -31.91
CA LEU A 373 -25.14 -72.17 -32.46
C LEU A 373 -25.58 -71.72 -33.87
N LEU A 374 -25.84 -70.43 -34.07
CA LEU A 374 -26.24 -69.88 -35.37
C LEU A 374 -25.12 -69.99 -36.43
N ALA A 375 -23.86 -69.79 -36.02
CA ALA A 375 -22.71 -69.96 -36.90
C ALA A 375 -22.52 -71.42 -37.33
N LEU A 376 -22.73 -72.38 -36.42
CA LEU A 376 -22.60 -73.80 -36.73
C LEU A 376 -23.80 -74.33 -37.54
N MET A 377 -25.03 -73.87 -37.28
CA MET A 377 -26.21 -74.25 -38.08
C MET A 377 -26.20 -73.66 -39.49
N SER A 378 -25.61 -72.47 -39.69
CA SER A 378 -25.52 -71.86 -41.03
C SER A 378 -24.48 -72.53 -41.93
N ARG A 379 -23.52 -73.27 -41.35
CA ARG A 379 -22.42 -73.90 -42.08
C ARG A 379 -22.51 -75.42 -42.14
N LEU A 380 -23.07 -76.03 -41.11
CA LEU A 380 -23.39 -77.44 -41.07
C LEU A 380 -24.92 -77.52 -41.15
N GLU A 381 -25.44 -77.57 -42.38
CA GLU A 381 -26.87 -77.73 -42.67
C GLU A 381 -27.45 -78.77 -41.72
N GLY A 382 -28.46 -78.38 -40.95
CA GLY A 382 -28.90 -79.07 -39.73
C GLY A 382 -29.35 -80.52 -39.93
N CYS A 383 -29.66 -81.16 -38.81
CA CYS A 383 -30.86 -82.00 -38.84
C CYS A 383 -32.07 -81.07 -38.96
#